data_AF-A0A969HS38-F1
#
_entry.id   AF-A0A969HS38-F1
#
_cell.length_a   1.000
_cell.length_b   1.000
_cell.length_c   1.000
_cell.angle_alpha   90.00
_cell.angle_beta   90.00
_cell.angle_gamma   90.00
#
_symmetry.space_group_name_H-M   'P 1'
#
loop_
_entity.id
_entity.type
_entity.pdbx_description
1 polymer ?
#
loop_
_entity_poly.entity_id
_entity_poly.type
_entity_poly.pdbx_seq_one_letter_code
_entity_poly.pdbx_strand_id
1 'polypeptide(L)'
;MFERGSLFRGSLNIVISGSEGYPLTFGAYGEGPEPIIKGTTPLSGWRNVASNIWEAECPACSDELNNLFVNGIRQPLGRYPNAGAPNEGYLSIDKTALDTLWDADIQGNWKRAEVVARTTRYTLNRFTVVAQENSALVLSLTGGKHNQLKEQYGYFFQNHPRCLDREGEWCYIPSTKKIRIFTRNAEILDKIEVTTSPYLIRIFEKEFIHFENLNLEAANENIITANRAQHLSFKGLKFYNAGTHAFEIHGSQH
;
A
#
# COMPACT_ATOMS: atom_id res chain seq x y z
N MET A 1 -28.40 -0.04 5.22
CA MET A 1 -28.41 -0.26 3.75
C MET A 1 -27.73 0.93 3.08
N PHE A 2 -27.04 0.70 1.97
CA PHE A 2 -26.31 1.71 1.18
C PHE A 2 -27.00 1.92 -0.17
N GLU A 3 -27.15 3.16 -0.60
CA GLU A 3 -27.85 3.49 -1.85
C GLU A 3 -27.00 3.13 -3.06
N ARG A 4 -27.58 2.44 -4.04
CA ARG A 4 -26.92 2.12 -5.31
C ARG A 4 -26.55 3.39 -6.08
N GLY A 5 -25.40 3.37 -6.73
CA GLY A 5 -24.80 4.53 -7.40
C GLY A 5 -24.01 5.48 -6.48
N SER A 6 -24.10 5.31 -5.16
CA SER A 6 -23.43 6.20 -4.20
C SER A 6 -21.99 5.79 -3.86
N LEU A 7 -21.17 6.79 -3.54
CA LEU A 7 -19.78 6.65 -3.07
C LEU A 7 -19.69 7.05 -1.60
N PHE A 8 -19.21 6.14 -0.76
CA PHE A 8 -18.95 6.35 0.65
C PHE A 8 -17.44 6.27 0.90
N ARG A 9 -16.85 7.31 1.51
CA ARG A 9 -15.43 7.30 1.89
C ARG A 9 -15.26 6.94 3.36
N GLY A 10 -14.28 6.09 3.65
CA GLY A 10 -13.93 5.68 5.01
C GLY A 10 -14.11 4.19 5.23
N SER A 11 -14.49 3.82 6.46
CA SER A 11 -14.55 2.44 6.91
C SER A 11 -15.81 2.12 7.71
N LEU A 12 -16.22 0.85 7.66
CA LEU A 12 -17.27 0.27 8.47
C LEU A 12 -16.63 -0.49 9.65
N ASN A 13 -16.81 0.07 10.84
CA ASN A 13 -16.44 -0.58 12.09
C ASN A 13 -17.67 -1.24 12.71
N ILE A 14 -17.70 -2.57 12.70
CA ILE A 14 -18.84 -3.32 13.23
C ILE A 14 -18.67 -3.47 14.75
N VAL A 15 -19.57 -2.84 15.49
CA VAL A 15 -19.49 -2.72 16.96
C VAL A 15 -20.57 -3.51 17.71
N ILE A 16 -21.56 -4.07 17.01
CA ILE A 16 -22.64 -4.89 17.57
C ILE A 16 -22.80 -6.18 16.77
N SER A 17 -23.30 -7.24 17.43
CA SER A 17 -23.63 -8.52 16.80
C SER A 17 -25.09 -8.55 16.33
N GLY A 18 -25.38 -9.41 15.35
CA GLY A 18 -26.74 -9.91 15.15
C GLY A 18 -27.03 -11.08 16.11
N SER A 19 -28.08 -11.84 15.82
CA SER A 19 -28.34 -13.12 16.48
C SER A 19 -28.78 -14.18 15.47
N GLU A 20 -28.83 -15.44 15.90
CA GLU A 20 -29.40 -16.51 15.11
C GLU A 20 -30.83 -16.15 14.66
N GLY A 21 -31.12 -16.35 13.37
CA GLY A 21 -32.39 -15.96 12.74
C GLY A 21 -32.54 -14.46 12.46
N TYR A 22 -31.72 -13.59 13.07
CA TYR A 22 -31.77 -12.13 12.92
C TYR A 22 -30.36 -11.54 12.71
N PRO A 23 -29.69 -11.88 11.59
CA PRO A 23 -28.37 -11.36 11.29
C PRO A 23 -28.41 -9.85 10.97
N LEU A 24 -27.36 -9.13 11.37
CA LEU A 24 -27.20 -7.73 10.99
C LEU A 24 -26.66 -7.65 9.55
N THR A 25 -27.50 -7.14 8.64
CA THR A 25 -27.18 -7.10 7.21
C THR A 25 -26.78 -5.70 6.73
N PHE A 26 -25.60 -5.60 6.13
CA PHE A 26 -25.08 -4.43 5.45
C PHE A 26 -25.10 -4.68 3.94
N GLY A 27 -26.10 -4.15 3.25
CA GLY A 27 -26.21 -4.32 1.81
C GLY A 27 -26.72 -3.11 1.05
N ALA A 28 -26.89 -3.29 -0.26
CA ALA A 28 -27.31 -2.24 -1.18
C ALA A 28 -28.83 -2.16 -1.37
N TYR A 29 -29.38 -0.95 -1.57
CA TYR A 29 -30.78 -0.71 -1.92
C TYR A 29 -30.90 0.27 -3.11
N GLY A 30 -32.06 0.34 -3.75
CA GLY A 30 -32.32 1.20 -4.92
C GLY A 30 -31.99 0.53 -6.25
N GLU A 31 -31.77 1.34 -7.29
CA GLU A 31 -31.41 0.90 -8.65
C GLU A 31 -30.02 1.39 -9.05
N GLY A 32 -29.41 0.73 -10.04
CA GLY A 32 -28.10 1.12 -10.57
C GLY A 32 -26.91 0.34 -9.98
N PRO A 33 -25.67 0.85 -10.19
CA PRO A 33 -24.44 0.18 -9.78
C PRO A 33 -24.38 -0.08 -8.27
N GLU A 34 -23.62 -1.08 -7.85
CA GLU A 34 -23.38 -1.32 -6.42
C GLU A 34 -22.73 -0.11 -5.76
N PRO A 35 -23.11 0.24 -4.51
CA PRO A 35 -22.47 1.31 -3.75
C PRO A 35 -20.98 1.00 -3.56
N ILE A 36 -20.17 2.05 -3.65
CA ILE A 36 -18.72 1.96 -3.46
C ILE A 36 -18.37 2.43 -2.05
N ILE A 37 -17.69 1.60 -1.28
CA ILE A 37 -17.00 1.99 -0.05
C ILE A 37 -15.52 2.11 -0.40
N LYS A 38 -14.98 3.33 -0.31
CA LYS A 38 -13.64 3.67 -0.79
C LYS A 38 -12.75 4.17 0.35
N GLY A 39 -11.57 3.57 0.51
CA GLY A 39 -10.62 3.92 1.58
C GLY A 39 -9.64 5.03 1.22
N THR A 40 -9.90 5.75 0.14
CA THR A 40 -9.04 6.85 -0.33
C THR A 40 -9.62 8.20 0.00
N THR A 41 -8.74 9.19 0.10
CA THR A 41 -9.08 10.61 0.20
C THR A 41 -8.38 11.37 -0.93
N PRO A 42 -9.06 12.34 -1.59
CA PRO A 42 -8.40 13.24 -2.53
C PRO A 42 -7.25 13.99 -1.86
N LEU A 43 -6.11 14.09 -2.55
CA LEU A 43 -4.95 14.82 -2.06
C LEU A 43 -4.82 16.14 -2.82
N SER A 44 -4.61 17.23 -2.09
CA SER A 44 -4.51 18.59 -2.62
C SER A 44 -3.32 19.33 -2.02
N GLY A 45 -3.12 20.60 -2.39
CA GLY A 45 -2.02 21.41 -1.88
C GLY A 45 -0.67 21.08 -2.54
N TRP A 46 -0.70 20.61 -3.79
CA TRP A 46 0.50 20.27 -4.54
C TRP A 46 1.35 21.51 -4.83
N ARG A 47 2.64 21.40 -4.53
CA ARG A 47 3.66 22.40 -4.87
C ARG A 47 4.77 21.77 -5.70
N ASN A 48 5.24 22.48 -6.72
CA ASN A 48 6.40 22.03 -7.47
C ASN A 48 7.66 22.25 -6.61
N VAL A 49 8.44 21.18 -6.38
CA VAL A 49 9.66 21.22 -5.54
C VAL A 49 10.94 20.96 -6.33
N ALA A 50 10.82 20.41 -7.53
CA ALA A 50 11.88 20.26 -8.51
C ALA A 50 11.28 20.05 -9.90
N SER A 51 12.11 19.96 -10.94
CA SER A 51 11.68 19.71 -12.32
C SER A 51 10.75 18.49 -12.39
N ASN A 52 9.47 18.74 -12.72
CA ASN A 52 8.39 17.74 -12.78
C ASN A 52 8.10 16.97 -11.47
N ILE A 53 8.68 17.35 -10.33
CA ILE A 53 8.39 16.73 -9.04
C ILE A 53 7.47 17.64 -8.23
N TRP A 54 6.31 17.12 -7.92
CA TRP A 54 5.29 17.79 -7.12
C TRP A 54 5.19 17.14 -5.75
N GLU A 55 4.95 17.93 -4.72
CA GLU A 55 4.85 17.49 -3.34
C GLU A 55 3.54 17.96 -2.69
N ALA A 56 2.89 17.09 -1.93
CA ALA A 56 1.74 17.43 -1.10
C ALA A 56 1.87 16.79 0.30
N GLU A 57 1.23 17.41 1.28
CA GLU A 57 1.15 16.89 2.65
C GLU A 57 -0.08 15.99 2.79
N CYS A 58 0.09 14.83 3.45
CA CYS A 58 -1.00 13.92 3.78
C CYS A 58 -1.06 13.67 5.30
N PRO A 59 -1.59 14.62 6.10
CA PRO A 59 -1.65 14.45 7.56
C PRO A 59 -2.43 13.20 8.01
N ALA A 60 -3.44 12.81 7.22
CA ALA A 60 -4.30 11.66 7.45
C ALA A 60 -3.68 10.31 7.04
N CYS A 61 -2.54 10.32 6.33
CA CYS A 61 -1.83 9.08 6.01
C CYS A 61 -1.21 8.45 7.26
N SER A 62 -1.21 7.12 7.31
CA SER A 62 -0.47 6.32 8.30
C SER A 62 1.05 6.38 8.06
N ASP A 63 1.82 5.74 8.93
CA ASP A 63 3.29 5.68 8.80
C ASP A 63 3.74 4.87 7.57
N GLU A 64 2.89 3.97 7.10
CA GLU A 64 3.03 3.29 5.82
C GLU A 64 1.89 3.68 4.88
N LEU A 65 2.22 3.91 3.61
CA LEU A 65 1.25 4.22 2.56
C LEU A 65 1.49 3.25 1.40
N ASN A 66 0.50 2.41 1.10
CA ASN A 66 0.66 1.36 0.10
C ASN A 66 0.17 1.78 -1.29
N ASN A 67 -0.75 2.76 -1.38
CA ASN A 67 -1.40 3.08 -2.63
C ASN A 67 -1.60 4.58 -2.85
N LEU A 68 -1.32 4.98 -4.10
CA LEU A 68 -1.69 6.26 -4.68
C LEU A 68 -2.38 5.99 -6.01
N PHE A 69 -3.42 6.75 -6.31
CA PHE A 69 -4.21 6.65 -7.53
C PHE A 69 -4.22 7.98 -8.24
N VAL A 70 -4.13 7.95 -9.56
CA VAL A 70 -4.42 9.08 -10.45
C VAL A 70 -5.64 8.68 -11.27
N ASN A 71 -6.74 9.43 -11.14
CA ASN A 71 -7.98 9.15 -11.87
C ASN A 71 -8.47 7.68 -11.69
N GLY A 72 -8.41 7.18 -10.46
CA GLY A 72 -8.78 5.79 -10.12
C GLY A 72 -7.77 4.71 -10.52
N ILE A 73 -6.68 5.05 -11.22
CA ILE A 73 -5.65 4.09 -11.64
C ILE A 73 -4.48 4.12 -10.66
N ARG A 74 -4.14 2.95 -10.10
CA ARG A 74 -3.02 2.78 -9.17
C ARG A 74 -1.71 3.16 -9.86
N GLN A 75 -0.90 3.99 -9.19
CA GLN A 75 0.40 4.42 -9.67
C GLN A 75 1.55 3.62 -9.04
N PRO A 76 2.65 3.37 -9.79
CA PRO A 76 3.81 2.66 -9.26
C PRO A 76 4.61 3.55 -8.30
N LEU A 77 5.16 2.95 -7.24
CA LEU A 77 6.25 3.60 -6.51
C LEU A 77 7.42 3.83 -7.47
N GLY A 78 8.07 4.98 -7.37
CA GLY A 78 9.30 5.23 -8.10
C GLY A 78 10.35 4.21 -7.71
N ARG A 79 11.06 3.67 -8.70
CA ARG A 79 12.10 2.66 -8.50
C ARG A 79 13.40 3.00 -9.20
N TYR A 80 14.51 2.60 -8.59
CA TYR A 80 15.84 2.66 -9.19
C TYR A 80 16.59 1.33 -8.97
N PRO A 81 17.11 0.70 -10.02
CA PRO A 81 16.93 1.06 -11.42
C PRO A 81 15.48 0.90 -11.88
N ASN A 82 15.19 1.60 -12.97
CA ASN A 82 13.89 1.55 -13.63
C ASN A 82 13.56 0.13 -14.13
N ALA A 83 12.27 -0.21 -14.13
CA ALA A 83 11.81 -1.45 -14.77
C ALA A 83 12.19 -1.41 -16.26
N GLY A 84 12.93 -2.44 -16.72
CA GLY A 84 13.44 -2.53 -18.08
C GLY A 84 14.83 -1.91 -18.31
N ALA A 85 15.46 -1.34 -17.28
CA ALA A 85 16.89 -1.02 -17.34
C ALA A 85 17.73 -2.31 -17.45
N PRO A 86 19.06 -2.24 -17.72
CA PRO A 86 19.92 -3.43 -17.75
C PRO A 86 19.72 -4.33 -16.52
N ASN A 87 19.89 -5.64 -16.72
CA ASN A 87 19.59 -6.67 -15.71
C ASN A 87 18.14 -6.59 -15.18
N GLU A 88 17.18 -6.29 -16.07
CA GLU A 88 15.74 -6.18 -15.76
C GLU A 88 15.41 -5.13 -14.67
N GLY A 89 16.31 -4.17 -14.48
CA GLY A 89 16.21 -3.14 -13.46
C GLY A 89 16.62 -3.60 -12.05
N TYR A 90 17.53 -4.57 -11.96
CA TYR A 90 18.13 -5.02 -10.69
C TYR A 90 19.62 -4.66 -10.63
N LEU A 91 20.06 -4.15 -9.47
CA LEU A 91 21.45 -4.13 -9.03
C LEU A 91 21.81 -5.49 -8.41
N SER A 92 23.10 -5.75 -8.20
CA SER A 92 23.59 -7.02 -7.65
C SER A 92 24.31 -6.79 -6.32
N ILE A 93 24.02 -7.61 -5.31
CA ILE A 93 24.72 -7.54 -4.03
C ILE A 93 26.13 -8.15 -4.20
N ASP A 94 27.17 -7.37 -3.96
CA ASP A 94 28.56 -7.87 -4.01
C ASP A 94 28.89 -8.72 -2.80
N LYS A 95 28.51 -8.20 -1.62
CA LYS A 95 28.80 -8.81 -0.32
C LYS A 95 27.65 -8.56 0.63
N THR A 96 27.46 -9.47 1.58
CA THR A 96 26.43 -9.30 2.62
C THR A 96 26.91 -9.73 4.01
N ALA A 97 26.29 -9.15 5.02
CA ALA A 97 26.32 -9.57 6.41
C ALA A 97 24.88 -9.84 6.86
N LEU A 98 24.63 -9.86 8.17
CA LEU A 98 23.28 -10.07 8.69
C LEU A 98 22.33 -9.01 8.14
N ASP A 99 22.58 -7.74 8.44
CA ASP A 99 21.71 -6.58 8.18
C ASP A 99 22.29 -5.59 7.17
N THR A 100 23.44 -5.93 6.58
CA THR A 100 24.19 -5.00 5.74
C THR A 100 24.46 -5.64 4.38
N LEU A 101 24.22 -4.88 3.32
CA LEU A 101 24.71 -5.22 1.98
C LEU A 101 25.76 -4.22 1.53
N TRP A 102 26.68 -4.69 0.70
CA TRP A 102 27.65 -3.87 -0.01
C TRP A 102 27.48 -4.09 -1.50
N ASP A 103 27.55 -3.00 -2.24
CA ASP A 103 27.59 -2.98 -3.71
C ASP A 103 28.42 -1.76 -4.14
N ALA A 104 29.55 -2.01 -4.79
CA ALA A 104 30.50 -0.97 -5.20
C ALA A 104 29.91 0.04 -6.19
N ASP A 105 28.84 -0.33 -6.89
CA ASP A 105 28.14 0.51 -7.86
C ASP A 105 27.08 1.41 -7.21
N ILE A 106 26.87 1.33 -5.89
CA ILE A 106 25.97 2.25 -5.17
C ILE A 106 26.51 3.68 -5.25
N GLN A 107 25.72 4.53 -5.91
CA GLN A 107 25.99 5.96 -6.02
C GLN A 107 24.94 6.82 -5.31
N GLY A 108 25.40 7.81 -4.56
CA GLY A 108 24.56 8.77 -3.84
C GLY A 108 23.97 8.23 -2.52
N ASN A 109 23.13 9.05 -1.90
CA ASN A 109 22.56 8.79 -0.59
C ASN A 109 21.16 8.17 -0.70
N TRP A 110 21.02 6.95 -0.19
CA TRP A 110 19.81 6.14 -0.18
C TRP A 110 19.24 5.96 1.23
N LYS A 111 19.68 6.76 2.21
CA LYS A 111 19.11 6.70 3.57
C LYS A 111 17.60 6.93 3.53
N ARG A 112 16.84 6.09 4.24
CA ARG A 112 15.37 6.00 4.24
C ARG A 112 14.74 5.53 2.93
N ALA A 113 15.52 5.21 1.91
CA ALA A 113 14.99 4.48 0.77
C ALA A 113 14.61 3.07 1.20
N GLU A 114 13.76 2.46 0.39
CA GLU A 114 13.40 1.08 0.57
C GLU A 114 14.18 0.20 -0.40
N VAL A 115 14.85 -0.82 0.09
CA VAL A 115 15.52 -1.86 -0.69
C VAL A 115 14.57 -3.04 -0.84
N VAL A 116 14.24 -3.38 -2.09
CA VAL A 116 13.55 -4.62 -2.43
C VAL A 116 14.59 -5.61 -2.93
N ALA A 117 14.89 -6.63 -2.13
CA ALA A 117 15.94 -7.60 -2.42
C ALA A 117 15.37 -9.02 -2.56
N ARG A 118 15.93 -9.78 -3.50
CA ARG A 118 15.72 -11.23 -3.56
C ARG A 118 16.45 -11.87 -2.38
N THR A 119 15.72 -12.48 -1.45
CA THR A 119 16.30 -13.22 -0.31
C THR A 119 16.28 -14.73 -0.53
N THR A 120 15.38 -15.20 -1.39
CA THR A 120 15.37 -16.57 -1.94
C THR A 120 15.08 -16.52 -3.44
N ARG A 121 15.09 -17.69 -4.11
CA ARG A 121 14.76 -17.77 -5.55
C ARG A 121 13.36 -17.27 -5.88
N TYR A 122 12.45 -17.28 -4.90
CA TYR A 122 11.01 -17.00 -5.11
C TYR A 122 10.45 -16.01 -4.08
N THR A 123 11.31 -15.26 -3.40
CA THR A 123 10.89 -14.29 -2.37
C THR A 123 11.62 -12.97 -2.57
N LEU A 124 10.84 -11.89 -2.61
CA LEU A 124 11.31 -10.52 -2.50
C LEU A 124 10.92 -9.98 -1.14
N ASN A 125 11.88 -9.40 -0.45
CA ASN A 125 11.64 -8.73 0.82
C ASN A 125 11.97 -7.25 0.71
N ARG A 126 11.26 -6.48 1.54
CA ARG A 126 11.26 -5.04 1.62
C ARG A 126 12.02 -4.62 2.89
N PHE A 127 13.01 -3.76 2.76
CA PHE A 127 13.84 -3.30 3.88
C PHE A 127 14.07 -1.80 3.82
N THR A 128 14.10 -1.11 4.95
CA THR A 128 14.44 0.32 4.98
C THR A 128 15.94 0.49 5.17
N VAL A 129 16.58 1.38 4.41
CA VAL A 129 17.97 1.80 4.65
C VAL A 129 18.00 2.69 5.90
N VAL A 130 18.52 2.17 7.01
CA VAL A 130 18.61 2.90 8.30
C VAL A 130 19.91 3.70 8.42
N ALA A 131 20.99 3.21 7.81
CA ALA A 131 22.25 3.90 7.70
C ALA A 131 22.95 3.53 6.38
N GLN A 132 23.87 4.39 5.93
CA GLN A 132 24.70 4.15 4.77
C GLN A 132 26.10 4.72 5.02
N GLU A 133 27.12 3.96 4.67
CA GLU A 133 28.52 4.39 4.65
C GLU A 133 29.15 3.98 3.32
N ASN A 134 29.41 4.95 2.44
CA ASN A 134 29.89 4.71 1.08
C ASN A 134 28.95 3.74 0.33
N SER A 135 29.47 2.58 -0.08
CA SER A 135 28.79 1.48 -0.76
C SER A 135 28.11 0.49 0.19
N ALA A 136 28.14 0.73 1.51
CA ALA A 136 27.51 -0.13 2.50
C ALA A 136 26.13 0.41 2.89
N LEU A 137 25.08 -0.40 2.80
CA LEU A 137 23.74 -0.08 3.29
C LEU A 137 23.41 -0.96 4.50
N VAL A 138 23.10 -0.33 5.63
CA VAL A 138 22.53 -1.00 6.80
C VAL A 138 21.01 -0.96 6.70
N LEU A 139 20.38 -2.11 6.82
CA LEU A 139 18.95 -2.33 6.56
C LEU A 139 18.18 -2.65 7.85
N SER A 140 16.89 -2.33 7.87
CA SER A 140 15.98 -2.53 9.01
C SER A 140 15.56 -3.98 9.27
N LEU A 141 16.47 -4.96 9.19
CA LEU A 141 16.09 -6.36 9.31
C LEU A 141 15.45 -6.70 10.65
N THR A 142 14.27 -7.30 10.59
CA THR A 142 13.67 -8.04 11.70
C THR A 142 14.01 -9.51 11.48
N GLY A 143 14.53 -10.22 12.48
CA GLY A 143 15.11 -11.56 12.29
C GLY A 143 14.17 -12.58 11.59
N GLY A 144 14.75 -13.56 10.90
CA GLY A 144 14.00 -14.66 10.26
C GLY A 144 14.75 -15.28 9.07
N LYS A 145 14.58 -16.59 8.82
CA LYS A 145 15.30 -17.31 7.73
C LYS A 145 15.03 -16.76 6.34
N HIS A 146 13.86 -16.14 6.13
CA HIS A 146 13.47 -15.56 4.85
C HIS A 146 14.03 -14.15 4.64
N ASN A 147 14.59 -13.51 5.67
CA ASN A 147 15.13 -12.15 5.59
C ASN A 147 16.65 -12.13 5.31
N GLN A 148 17.24 -13.31 5.08
CA GLN A 148 18.67 -13.42 4.81
C GLN A 148 19.00 -12.93 3.40
N LEU A 149 19.83 -11.89 3.34
CA LEU A 149 20.44 -11.38 2.11
C LEU A 149 21.42 -12.41 1.53
N LYS A 150 21.61 -12.37 0.20
CA LYS A 150 22.50 -13.28 -0.51
C LYS A 150 23.36 -12.51 -1.49
N GLU A 151 24.65 -12.83 -1.50
CA GLU A 151 25.57 -12.33 -2.52
C GLU A 151 25.07 -12.76 -3.91
N GLN A 152 25.32 -11.92 -4.92
CA GLN A 152 24.90 -12.07 -6.31
C GLN A 152 23.37 -12.05 -6.54
N TYR A 153 22.56 -11.86 -5.50
CA TYR A 153 21.12 -11.72 -5.65
C TYR A 153 20.77 -10.28 -6.01
N GLY A 154 19.72 -10.15 -6.83
CA GLY A 154 19.27 -8.86 -7.34
C GLY A 154 18.49 -8.05 -6.30
N TYR A 155 18.71 -6.74 -6.28
CA TYR A 155 17.92 -5.78 -5.51
C TYR A 155 17.63 -4.49 -6.30
N PHE A 156 16.69 -3.68 -5.84
CA PHE A 156 16.47 -2.32 -6.34
C PHE A 156 15.97 -1.42 -5.20
N PHE A 157 16.13 -0.11 -5.37
CA PHE A 157 15.57 0.90 -4.49
C PHE A 157 14.17 1.29 -4.93
N GLN A 158 13.28 1.55 -3.99
CA GLN A 158 11.98 2.18 -4.24
C GLN A 158 11.62 3.17 -3.13
N ASN A 159 10.49 3.85 -3.31
CA ASN A 159 9.89 4.72 -2.29
C ASN A 159 10.87 5.79 -1.76
N HIS A 160 11.60 6.44 -2.67
CA HIS A 160 12.55 7.49 -2.34
C HIS A 160 12.53 8.60 -3.40
N PRO A 161 12.75 9.89 -3.05
CA PRO A 161 12.71 10.98 -4.03
C PRO A 161 13.71 10.85 -5.19
N ARG A 162 14.83 10.13 -4.98
CA ARG A 162 15.82 9.85 -6.04
C ARG A 162 15.34 8.86 -7.09
N CYS A 163 14.26 8.12 -6.82
CA CYS A 163 13.68 7.17 -7.76
C CYS A 163 12.60 7.80 -8.65
N LEU A 164 12.38 9.12 -8.58
CA LEU A 164 11.30 9.80 -9.30
C LEU A 164 11.82 10.35 -10.63
N ASP A 165 11.67 9.58 -11.72
CA ASP A 165 12.15 9.98 -13.05
C ASP A 165 11.18 9.65 -14.21
N ARG A 166 10.08 8.94 -13.95
CA ARG A 166 9.03 8.62 -14.92
C ARG A 166 7.65 9.08 -14.50
N GLU A 167 6.80 9.27 -15.50
CA GLU A 167 5.44 9.74 -15.34
C GLU A 167 4.64 8.84 -14.38
N GLY A 168 4.03 9.45 -13.36
CA GLY A 168 3.18 8.77 -12.37
C GLY A 168 3.95 8.12 -11.22
N GLU A 169 5.28 8.03 -11.27
CA GLU A 169 6.07 7.50 -10.16
C GLU A 169 5.92 8.38 -8.93
N TRP A 170 5.74 7.74 -7.77
CA TRP A 170 5.58 8.45 -6.50
C TRP A 170 6.43 7.85 -5.39
N CYS A 171 6.66 8.64 -4.34
CA CYS A 171 7.22 8.16 -3.09
C CYS A 171 6.54 8.83 -1.90
N TYR A 172 6.55 8.15 -0.76
CA TYR A 172 6.08 8.64 0.52
C TYR A 172 7.26 8.88 1.46
N ILE A 173 7.21 9.99 2.19
CA ILE A 173 8.20 10.38 3.19
C ILE A 173 7.50 10.36 4.57
N PRO A 174 7.53 9.22 5.29
CA PRO A 174 6.76 9.03 6.52
C PRO A 174 7.06 10.08 7.60
N SER A 175 8.33 10.45 7.77
CA SER A 175 8.76 11.39 8.82
C SER A 175 8.11 12.77 8.74
N THR A 176 7.60 13.14 7.57
CA THR A 176 6.92 14.42 7.33
C THR A 176 5.51 14.23 6.75
N LYS A 177 5.05 12.98 6.63
CA LYS A 177 3.82 12.59 5.92
C LYS A 177 3.65 13.29 4.56
N LYS A 178 4.74 13.37 3.78
CA LYS A 178 4.75 14.03 2.46
C LYS A 178 4.77 13.01 1.36
N ILE A 179 4.02 13.29 0.30
CA ILE A 179 4.00 12.49 -0.92
C ILE A 179 4.64 13.32 -2.01
N ARG A 180 5.52 12.70 -2.79
CA ARG A 180 6.06 13.28 -4.01
C ARG A 180 5.65 12.44 -5.20
N ILE A 181 5.34 13.09 -6.31
CA ILE A 181 5.02 12.45 -7.58
C ILE A 181 5.80 13.12 -8.71
N PHE A 182 6.30 12.33 -9.65
CA PHE A 182 6.83 12.81 -10.91
C PHE A 182 5.69 12.92 -11.94
N THR A 183 5.47 14.11 -12.47
CA THR A 183 4.57 14.33 -13.60
C THR A 183 4.96 15.55 -14.42
N ARG A 184 4.94 15.39 -15.75
CA ARG A 184 5.06 16.50 -16.70
C ARG A 184 3.71 17.19 -16.96
N ASN A 185 2.60 16.59 -16.53
CA ASN A 185 1.26 17.11 -16.69
C ASN A 185 0.65 17.49 -15.34
N ALA A 186 0.73 18.77 -14.97
CA ALA A 186 0.17 19.26 -13.70
C ALA A 186 -1.36 19.07 -13.58
N GLU A 187 -2.10 18.83 -14.67
CA GLU A 187 -3.56 18.59 -14.63
C GLU A 187 -3.94 17.28 -13.93
N ILE A 188 -2.99 16.37 -13.69
CA ILE A 188 -3.27 15.13 -12.97
C ILE A 188 -3.36 15.34 -11.46
N LEU A 189 -2.82 16.43 -10.94
CA LEU A 189 -2.61 16.64 -9.50
C LEU A 189 -3.94 16.67 -8.72
N ASP A 190 -4.96 17.30 -9.29
CA ASP A 190 -6.31 17.37 -8.70
C ASP A 190 -7.09 16.03 -8.81
N LYS A 191 -6.54 15.05 -9.53
CA LYS A 191 -7.10 13.70 -9.71
C LYS A 191 -6.42 12.67 -8.81
N ILE A 192 -5.52 13.11 -7.93
CA ILE A 192 -4.78 12.20 -7.05
C ILE A 192 -5.60 11.88 -5.80
N GLU A 193 -5.68 10.59 -5.49
CA GLU A 193 -6.26 10.06 -4.26
C GLU A 193 -5.28 9.09 -3.61
N VAL A 194 -5.27 9.05 -2.27
CA VAL A 194 -4.35 8.21 -1.48
C VAL A 194 -5.10 7.42 -0.43
N THR A 195 -4.63 6.22 -0.10
CA THR A 195 -5.30 5.36 0.88
C THR A 195 -5.06 5.85 2.31
N THR A 196 -6.10 6.41 2.92
CA THR A 196 -6.09 6.92 4.31
C THR A 196 -6.79 5.99 5.28
N SER A 197 -7.58 5.02 4.80
CA SER A 197 -8.23 4.02 5.65
C SER A 197 -7.41 2.72 5.65
N PRO A 198 -6.95 2.21 6.82
CA PRO A 198 -6.24 0.93 6.89
C PRO A 198 -7.12 -0.23 6.41
N TYR A 199 -8.40 -0.20 6.77
CA TYR A 199 -9.40 -1.20 6.37
C TYR A 199 -10.71 -0.58 5.94
N LEU A 200 -11.50 -1.30 5.12
CA LEU A 200 -12.84 -0.87 4.72
C LEU A 200 -13.93 -1.50 5.59
N ILE A 201 -13.75 -2.75 5.99
CA ILE A 201 -14.64 -3.44 6.93
C ILE A 201 -13.79 -4.05 8.04
N ARG A 202 -14.14 -3.72 9.29
CA ARG A 202 -13.52 -4.31 10.47
C ARG A 202 -14.56 -4.96 11.38
N ILE A 203 -14.34 -6.24 11.67
CA ILE A 203 -15.20 -7.07 12.52
C ILE A 203 -14.33 -7.65 13.63
N PHE A 204 -14.62 -7.34 14.89
CA PHE A 204 -13.84 -7.83 16.02
C PHE A 204 -14.75 -8.35 17.13
N GLU A 205 -14.67 -9.66 17.42
CA GLU A 205 -15.49 -10.30 18.46
C GLU A 205 -16.99 -10.04 18.23
N LYS A 206 -17.45 -10.24 16.99
CA LYS A 206 -18.85 -10.07 16.57
C LYS A 206 -19.34 -11.29 15.80
N GLU A 207 -20.65 -11.47 15.84
CA GLU A 207 -21.31 -12.63 15.24
C GLU A 207 -22.59 -12.26 14.48
N PHE A 208 -23.01 -13.14 13.58
CA PHE A 208 -24.22 -13.00 12.76
C PHE A 208 -24.23 -11.70 11.93
N ILE A 209 -23.13 -11.44 11.21
CA ILE A 209 -22.96 -10.24 10.37
C ILE A 209 -22.92 -10.62 8.89
N HIS A 210 -23.81 -10.03 8.11
CA HIS A 210 -23.93 -10.28 6.68
C HIS A 210 -23.57 -9.02 5.87
N PHE A 211 -22.79 -9.19 4.81
CA PHE A 211 -22.47 -8.14 3.85
C PHE A 211 -22.92 -8.56 2.45
N GLU A 212 -23.66 -7.69 1.76
CA GLU A 212 -24.25 -8.03 0.46
C GLU A 212 -24.16 -6.93 -0.59
N ASN A 213 -23.68 -7.28 -1.79
CA ASN A 213 -23.73 -6.43 -2.99
C ASN A 213 -23.04 -5.05 -2.83
N LEU A 214 -21.86 -5.03 -2.20
CA LEU A 214 -21.05 -3.82 -2.02
C LEU A 214 -19.77 -3.92 -2.85
N ASN A 215 -19.35 -2.78 -3.40
CA ASN A 215 -18.04 -2.63 -4.01
C ASN A 215 -17.08 -1.99 -2.99
N LEU A 216 -15.95 -2.64 -2.72
CA LEU A 216 -14.98 -2.24 -1.72
C LEU A 216 -13.65 -1.91 -2.40
N GLU A 217 -13.26 -0.64 -2.36
CA GLU A 217 -12.15 -0.12 -3.15
C GLU A 217 -11.07 0.56 -2.30
N ALA A 218 -9.82 0.15 -2.52
CA ALA A 218 -8.61 0.85 -2.10
C ALA A 218 -8.49 1.03 -0.57
N ALA A 219 -8.11 -0.04 0.13
CA ALA A 219 -7.64 0.01 1.51
C ALA A 219 -6.12 0.24 1.57
N ASN A 220 -5.63 0.90 2.62
CA ASN A 220 -4.19 1.04 2.83
C ASN A 220 -3.56 -0.30 3.26
N GLU A 221 -4.29 -1.14 3.99
CA GLU A 221 -3.87 -2.49 4.36
C GLU A 221 -4.89 -3.48 3.79
N ASN A 222 -5.84 -3.95 4.60
CA ASN A 222 -6.76 -5.01 4.23
C ASN A 222 -8.13 -4.46 3.83
N ILE A 223 -8.80 -5.03 2.83
CA ILE A 223 -10.19 -4.58 2.54
C ILE A 223 -11.13 -5.02 3.67
N ILE A 224 -11.13 -6.31 4.04
CA ILE A 224 -11.86 -6.83 5.19
C ILE A 224 -10.90 -7.45 6.19
N THR A 225 -11.02 -7.06 7.45
CA THR A 225 -10.38 -7.73 8.58
C THR A 225 -11.44 -8.21 9.55
N ALA A 226 -11.49 -9.53 9.78
CA ALA A 226 -12.32 -10.15 10.80
C ALA A 226 -11.43 -10.91 11.81
N ASN A 227 -11.64 -10.67 13.10
CA ASN A 227 -10.86 -11.32 14.15
C ASN A 227 -11.79 -11.77 15.28
N ARG A 228 -11.69 -13.05 15.65
CA ARG A 228 -12.58 -13.72 16.61
C ARG A 228 -14.06 -13.50 16.28
N ALA A 229 -14.40 -13.50 15.01
CA ALA A 229 -15.76 -13.30 14.55
C ALA A 229 -16.39 -14.65 14.15
N GLN A 230 -17.71 -14.77 14.21
CA GLN A 230 -18.41 -16.02 13.91
C GLN A 230 -19.67 -15.75 13.08
N HIS A 231 -20.18 -16.76 12.38
CA HIS A 231 -21.43 -16.65 11.60
C HIS A 231 -21.45 -15.45 10.65
N LEU A 232 -20.38 -15.31 9.86
CA LEU A 232 -20.24 -14.23 8.88
C LEU A 232 -20.71 -14.68 7.50
N SER A 233 -21.42 -13.82 6.77
CA SER A 233 -21.79 -14.04 5.38
C SER A 233 -21.32 -12.89 4.51
N PHE A 234 -20.68 -13.22 3.38
CA PHE A 234 -20.22 -12.24 2.38
C PHE A 234 -20.75 -12.68 1.02
N LYS A 235 -21.67 -11.92 0.44
CA LYS A 235 -22.36 -12.29 -0.80
C LYS A 235 -22.32 -11.17 -1.82
N GLY A 236 -21.87 -11.48 -3.04
CA GLY A 236 -21.84 -10.49 -4.13
C GLY A 236 -20.94 -9.28 -3.84
N LEU A 237 -19.90 -9.45 -3.01
CA LEU A 237 -18.93 -8.38 -2.78
C LEU A 237 -17.90 -8.33 -3.91
N LYS A 238 -17.48 -7.12 -4.26
CA LYS A 238 -16.35 -6.89 -5.17
C LYS A 238 -15.22 -6.21 -4.42
N PHE A 239 -14.00 -6.66 -4.67
CA PHE A 239 -12.80 -6.19 -3.99
C PHE A 239 -11.82 -5.66 -5.01
N TYR A 240 -11.41 -4.41 -4.86
CA TYR A 240 -10.38 -3.81 -5.69
C TYR A 240 -9.32 -3.13 -4.84
N ASN A 241 -8.06 -3.30 -5.24
CA ASN A 241 -6.95 -2.50 -4.76
C ASN A 241 -6.65 -2.61 -3.25
N ALA A 242 -6.58 -3.80 -2.66
CA ALA A 242 -6.03 -3.95 -1.31
C ALA A 242 -4.55 -3.50 -1.24
N GLY A 243 -4.11 -2.99 -0.10
CA GLY A 243 -2.70 -2.72 0.17
C GLY A 243 -1.94 -3.99 0.55
N THR A 244 -2.57 -4.86 1.33
CA THR A 244 -2.00 -6.13 1.79
C THR A 244 -2.89 -7.31 1.37
N HIS A 245 -4.06 -7.48 2.00
CA HIS A 245 -4.97 -8.58 1.69
C HIS A 245 -6.38 -8.07 1.33
N ALA A 246 -7.04 -8.70 0.36
CA ALA A 246 -8.46 -8.43 0.15
C ALA A 246 -9.29 -8.88 1.37
N PHE A 247 -8.90 -9.99 1.99
CA PHE A 247 -9.68 -10.61 3.05
C PHE A 247 -8.75 -11.31 4.03
N GLU A 248 -8.82 -10.92 5.30
CA GLU A 248 -8.01 -11.49 6.37
C GLU A 248 -8.91 -11.89 7.54
N ILE A 249 -8.90 -13.18 7.89
CA ILE A 249 -9.65 -13.74 9.00
C ILE A 249 -8.70 -14.43 9.98
N HIS A 250 -8.78 -14.05 11.26
CA HIS A 250 -8.01 -14.65 12.34
C HIS A 250 -8.91 -15.16 13.46
N GLY A 251 -8.57 -16.32 14.03
CA GLY A 251 -9.19 -16.86 15.25
C GLY A 251 -10.72 -17.01 15.19
N SER A 252 -11.28 -17.12 13.99
CA SER A 252 -12.72 -17.17 13.72
C SER A 252 -13.11 -18.62 13.42
N GLN A 253 -14.20 -19.11 14.01
CA GLN A 253 -14.75 -20.43 13.68
C GLN A 253 -15.83 -20.25 12.61
N HIS A 254 -15.78 -21.10 11.59
CA HIS A 254 -16.72 -21.12 10.47
C HIS A 254 -18.09 -21.64 10.89
#